data_AF-A0A536X530-F1
#
_entry.id   AF-A0A536X530-F1
#
_cell.length_a   1.000
_cell.length_b   1.000
_cell.length_c   1.000
_cell.angle_alpha   90.00
_cell.angle_beta   90.00
_cell.angle_gamma   90.00
#
_symmetry.space_group_name_H-M   'P 1'
#
loop_
_entity.id
_entity.type
_entity.pdbx_description
1 polymer ?
#
loop_
_entity_poly.entity_id
_entity_poly.type
_entity_poly.pdbx_seq_one_letter_code
_entity_poly.pdbx_strand_id
1 'polypeptide(L)' 'MKLSRFPRVRLGHAPTPLEPLRRLSEVLGGPNLYIKRDDCTGLATGGNKTR' A
#
# COMPACT_ATOMS: atom_id res chain seq x y z
N MET A 1 11.70 18.25 0.24
CA MET A 1 12.72 17.19 0.08
C MET A 1 12.72 16.70 -1.37
N LYS A 2 13.87 16.64 -2.08
CA LYS A 2 13.95 16.16 -3.47
C LYS A 2 14.36 14.68 -3.52
N LEU A 3 13.38 13.77 -3.38
CA LEU A 3 13.61 12.32 -3.36
C LEU A 3 14.05 11.73 -4.71
N SER A 4 13.68 12.37 -5.82
CA SER A 4 13.99 11.92 -7.17
C SER A 4 15.48 11.89 -7.53
N ARG A 5 16.36 12.49 -6.70
CA ARG A 5 17.81 12.46 -6.90
C ARG A 5 18.43 11.07 -6.67
N PHE A 6 17.72 10.18 -5.97
CA PHE A 6 18.19 8.83 -5.72
C PHE A 6 17.57 7.87 -6.76
N PRO A 7 18.39 7.12 -7.51
CA PRO A 7 17.86 6.16 -8.50
C PRO A 7 17.05 5.07 -7.79
N ARG A 8 15.94 4.63 -8.41
CA ARG A 8 15.07 3.55 -7.91
C ARG A 8 14.96 2.45 -8.95
N VAL A 9 15.23 1.22 -8.56
CA VAL A 9 14.96 0.03 -9.39
C VAL A 9 13.49 -0.35 -9.22
N ARG A 10 12.79 -0.61 -10.33
CA ARG A 10 11.40 -1.08 -10.29
C ARG A 10 11.37 -2.59 -10.03
N LEU A 11 11.21 -2.95 -8.76
CA LEU A 11 11.09 -4.36 -8.32
C LEU A 11 9.64 -4.85 -8.26
N GLY A 12 8.64 -4.00 -8.54
CA GLY A 12 7.23 -4.37 -8.48
C GLY A 12 6.30 -3.28 -9.03
N HIS A 13 5.00 -3.49 -8.85
CA HIS A 13 3.94 -2.57 -9.26
C HIS A 13 3.76 -1.44 -8.23
N ALA A 14 3.70 -0.21 -8.71
CA ALA A 14 3.35 0.96 -7.92
C ALA A 14 2.65 2.01 -8.81
N PRO A 15 1.70 2.80 -8.28
CA PRO A 15 1.21 2.81 -6.90
C PRO A 15 0.32 1.60 -6.58
N THR A 16 0.36 1.11 -5.33
CA THR A 16 -0.55 0.05 -4.87
C THR A 16 -1.95 0.60 -4.51
N PRO A 17 -3.02 -0.21 -4.52
CA PRO A 17 -4.38 0.24 -4.17
C PRO A 17 -4.51 0.84 -2.76
N LEU A 18 -5.48 1.73 -2.59
CA LEU A 18 -5.98 2.20 -1.29
C LEU A 18 -7.46 1.83 -1.20
N GLU A 19 -7.81 0.98 -0.25
CA GLU A 19 -9.15 0.39 -0.15
C GLU A 19 -9.83 0.79 1.17
N PRO A 20 -11.12 1.18 1.14
CA PRO A 20 -11.87 1.45 2.36
C PRO A 20 -12.29 0.15 3.05
N LEU A 21 -12.09 0.04 4.35
CA LEU A 21 -12.52 -1.08 5.18
C LEU A 21 -13.89 -0.79 5.81
N ARG A 22 -14.91 -0.59 4.95
CA ARG A 22 -16.25 -0.13 5.38
C ARG A 22 -16.87 -1.01 6.46
N ARG A 23 -16.91 -2.33 6.22
CA ARG A 23 -17.45 -3.32 7.17
C ARG A 23 -16.71 -3.32 8.51
N LEU A 24 -15.39 -3.16 8.49
CA LEU A 24 -14.60 -3.11 9.73
C LEU A 24 -14.87 -1.81 10.50
N SER A 25 -14.98 -0.69 9.78
CA SER A 25 -15.31 0.61 10.37
C SER A 25 -16.68 0.56 11.05
N GLU A 26 -17.69 -0.04 10.40
CA GLU A 26 -19.03 -0.27 10.94
C GLU A 26 -19.01 -1.14 12.20
N VAL A 27 -18.31 -2.28 12.16
CA VAL A 27 -18.20 -3.20 13.31
C VAL A 27 -17.56 -2.53 14.52
N LEU A 28 -16.58 -1.64 14.31
CA LEU A 28 -15.87 -0.97 15.40
C LEU A 28 -16.57 0.30 15.90
N GLY A 29 -17.62 0.77 15.21
CA GLY A 29 -18.30 2.05 15.52
C GLY A 29 -17.35 3.26 15.48
N GLY A 30 -16.26 3.15 14.72
CA GLY A 30 -15.10 4.04 14.77
C GLY A 30 -14.94 4.92 13.52
N PRO A 31 -13.73 5.49 13.31
CA PRO A 31 -13.47 6.30 12.12
C PRO A 31 -13.48 5.46 10.84
N ASN A 32 -13.48 6.14 9.69
CA ASN A 32 -13.31 5.49 8.38
C ASN A 32 -11.92 4.87 8.26
N LEU A 33 -11.84 3.55 8.28
CA LEU A 33 -10.60 2.80 8.13
C LEU A 33 -10.30 2.54 6.65
N TYR A 34 -9.01 2.57 6.32
CA TYR A 34 -8.48 2.29 4.99
C TYR A 34 -7.25 1.40 5.09
N ILE A 35 -6.99 0.61 4.05
CA ILE A 35 -5.77 -0.17 3.90
C ILE A 35 -5.03 0.23 2.63
N LYS A 36 -3.74 0.52 2.75
CA LYS A 36 -2.81 0.66 1.63
C LYS A 36 -2.21 -0.71 1.33
N ARG A 37 -2.52 -1.25 0.16
CA ARG A 37 -2.23 -2.65 -0.21
C ARG A 37 -0.77 -2.87 -0.63
N ASP A 38 0.17 -2.64 0.27
CA ASP A 38 1.60 -2.88 0.01
C ASP A 38 1.94 -4.36 -0.18
N ASP A 39 1.05 -5.27 0.23
CA ASP A 39 1.04 -6.67 -0.15
C ASP A 39 0.89 -6.87 -1.68
N CYS A 40 0.27 -5.93 -2.41
CA CYS A 40 0.03 -6.05 -3.85
C CYS A 40 1.15 -5.45 -4.74
N THR A 41 2.42 -5.53 -4.33
CA THR A 41 3.55 -5.07 -5.17
C THR A 41 4.01 -6.09 -6.23
N GLY A 42 3.55 -7.35 -6.15
CA GLY A 42 3.62 -8.34 -7.24
C GLY A 42 4.83 -9.26 -7.27
N LEU A 43 6.03 -8.82 -6.90
CA LEU A 43 7.24 -9.67 -6.93
C LEU A 43 7.27 -10.64 -5.77
N ALA A 44 7.25 -11.95 -6.04
CA ALA A 44 7.37 -13.00 -5.03
C ALA A 44 6.43 -12.78 -3.83
N THR A 45 5.13 -12.57 -4.12
CA THR A 45 4.05 -12.16 -3.17
C THR A 45 4.07 -10.69 -2.75
N GLY A 46 5.08 -9.93 -3.15
CA GLY A 46 5.14 -8.49 -2.91
C GLY A 46 5.45 -8.12 -1.47
N GLY A 47 4.78 -7.09 -0.96
CA GLY A 47 4.99 -6.57 0.38
C GLY A 47 5.93 -5.37 0.44
N ASN A 48 6.11 -4.88 1.67
CA ASN A 48 6.89 -3.69 1.95
C ASN A 48 8.39 -3.84 1.66
N LYS A 49 8.93 -5.06 1.67
CA LYS A 49 10.35 -5.31 1.40
C LYS A 49 10.73 -5.08 -0.07
N THR A 50 9.75 -5.08 -0.96
CA THR A 50 9.92 -4.78 -2.40
C THR A 50 9.89 -3.27 -2.68
N ARG A 51 9.34 -2.46 -1.77
CA ARG A 51 9.10 -1.01 -1.96
C ARG A 51 10.36 -0.15 -1.78
#